data_AF-A0A0F9JYB6-F1
#
_entry.id   AF-A0A0F9JYB6-F1
#
_cell.length_a   1.000
_cell.length_b   1.000
_cell.length_c   1.000
_cell.angle_alpha   90.00
_cell.angle_beta   90.00
_cell.angle_gamma   90.00
#
_symmetry.space_group_name_H-M   'P 1'
#
loop_
_entity.id
_entity.type
_entity.pdbx_description
1 polymer ?
#
loop_
_entity_poly.entity_id
_entity_poly.type
_entity_poly.pdbx_seq_one_letter_code
_entity_poly.pdbx_strand_id
1 'polypeptide(L)'
;MGIGITEITMAQLAGVVGRYSNVIYMNDPSDTDLLKTIVGSPRTIIINLGQLLNISAGEVQGDAIAIDELTATQIAAGAVAGLELASVGSLFDGAAAAVTVFERDFGDGDAQTLLAANASTAGARVILVQAHVTEAFVLTSFDWDVGSTANPNGLFDDLFAGLATIGLRESEISIYILPANEALVLTEIEQTDGAAGAGKVTFRILDLGAVDAARIADDAVTNAKVLDGTLADAKLASSLVKDVGALANGVLRVTGVTVDGQTVTIGSDIFEIDPITVDSTDDTEGGNWNNVTDPLTVTMTSALYPQIGVGGAVPLVVGELIYIGTEYLRVTGIVSNDVTFERGAGGSSAATHADAQDIYVSAGTPAPTDIPVGVQGTFSAAVVTPILAATINEDAGVAGQANAVDAVSLSAGAVMLITADAVGAVVLATTETHGNGAWDTTAMRRGAVAAVRSVYRTAVVPDSEEVTANEIMIPLPFDPVAVVVQIKVTSTGVNKLWVGDTIITAASSPVPAYVTLNNDGATNFDGSDTITVIAFE
;
A
#
# COMPACT_ATOMS: atom_id res chain seq x y z
N MET A 1 59.72 21.13 -84.17
CA MET A 1 58.60 20.23 -83.81
C MET A 1 59.14 18.81 -83.69
N GLY A 2 59.34 18.36 -82.46
CA GLY A 2 59.69 16.98 -82.14
C GLY A 2 58.98 16.64 -80.84
N ILE A 3 57.86 15.92 -80.98
CA ILE A 3 57.18 15.05 -80.00
C ILE A 3 57.53 15.31 -78.52
N GLY A 4 56.62 15.98 -77.82
CA GLY A 4 56.66 16.12 -76.37
C GLY A 4 56.66 14.75 -75.71
N ILE A 5 57.72 14.47 -74.95
CA ILE A 5 57.77 13.35 -74.02
C ILE A 5 56.97 13.77 -72.79
N THR A 6 55.80 13.16 -72.62
CA THR A 6 54.87 13.53 -71.55
C THR A 6 55.28 12.92 -70.20
N GLU A 7 56.18 11.94 -70.17
CA GLU A 7 56.75 11.36 -68.95
C GLU A 7 58.22 10.95 -69.16
N ILE A 8 59.08 11.25 -68.18
CA ILE A 8 60.49 10.81 -68.11
C ILE A 8 60.56 9.55 -67.25
N THR A 9 61.08 8.45 -67.80
CA THR A 9 61.23 7.19 -67.06
C THR A 9 62.40 7.26 -66.06
N MET A 10 62.33 6.48 -64.97
CA MET A 10 63.36 6.45 -63.92
C MET A 10 64.76 6.07 -64.46
N ALA A 11 64.81 5.26 -65.52
CA ALA A 11 66.05 4.93 -66.22
C ALA A 11 66.65 6.13 -66.99
N GLN A 12 65.79 6.99 -67.56
CA GLN A 12 66.23 8.24 -68.20
C GLN A 12 66.68 9.27 -67.17
N LEU A 13 66.02 9.33 -66.00
CA LEU A 13 66.45 10.19 -64.90
C LEU A 13 67.82 9.76 -64.34
N ALA A 14 68.03 8.46 -64.13
CA ALA A 14 69.29 7.90 -63.64
C ALA A 14 70.47 8.06 -64.63
N GLY A 15 70.19 8.14 -65.94
CA GLY A 15 71.22 8.36 -66.97
C GLY A 15 71.72 9.81 -67.08
N VAL A 16 70.95 10.79 -66.59
CA VAL A 16 71.21 12.22 -66.77
C VAL A 16 71.65 12.89 -65.45
N VAL A 17 71.11 12.45 -64.31
CA VAL A 17 71.51 12.96 -63.00
C VAL A 17 72.93 12.47 -62.70
N GLY A 18 73.89 13.40 -62.70
CA GLY A 18 75.28 13.14 -62.32
C GLY A 18 76.32 13.21 -63.45
N ARG A 19 75.92 13.31 -64.73
CA ARG A 19 76.89 13.36 -65.85
C ARG A 19 77.08 14.74 -66.50
N TYR A 20 76.12 15.67 -66.37
CA TYR A 20 76.25 17.08 -66.74
C TYR A 20 75.27 17.95 -65.93
N SER A 21 75.42 18.00 -64.60
CA SER A 21 74.43 18.67 -63.75
C SER A 21 74.59 20.19 -63.81
N ASN A 22 74.04 20.80 -64.86
CA ASN A 22 73.78 22.23 -64.91
C ASN A 22 72.47 22.59 -64.17
N VAL A 23 71.95 21.68 -63.36
CA VAL A 23 70.81 21.89 -62.47
C VAL A 23 71.23 21.48 -61.05
N ILE A 24 71.09 22.38 -60.09
CA ILE A 24 71.41 22.17 -58.68
C ILE A 24 70.14 22.34 -57.85
N TYR A 25 69.81 21.38 -57.01
CA TYR A 25 68.70 21.48 -56.08
C TYR A 25 69.19 22.01 -54.73
N MET A 26 68.54 23.05 -54.21
CA MET A 26 68.88 23.67 -52.94
C MET A 26 67.58 23.93 -52.18
N ASN A 27 67.60 23.88 -50.85
CA ASN A 27 66.48 24.32 -50.02
C ASN A 27 66.93 25.54 -49.22
N ASP A 28 66.57 26.73 -49.71
CA ASP A 28 66.83 27.99 -49.02
C ASP A 28 65.48 28.60 -48.64
N PRO A 29 65.08 28.57 -47.36
CA PRO A 29 63.78 29.06 -46.92
C PRO A 29 63.66 30.58 -46.99
N SER A 30 64.76 31.31 -47.20
CA SER A 30 64.76 32.78 -47.32
C SER A 30 64.57 33.28 -48.75
N ASP A 31 64.64 32.38 -49.73
CA ASP A 31 64.56 32.70 -51.15
C ASP A 31 63.20 32.29 -51.75
N THR A 32 62.48 33.27 -52.31
CA THR A 32 61.13 33.07 -52.88
C THR A 32 61.14 32.69 -54.36
N ASP A 33 62.28 32.74 -55.04
CA ASP A 33 62.36 32.42 -56.46
C ASP A 33 62.50 30.90 -56.69
N LEU A 34 61.61 30.33 -57.51
CA LEU A 34 61.62 28.90 -57.86
C LEU A 34 62.88 28.50 -58.66
N LEU A 35 63.32 29.37 -59.56
CA LEU A 35 64.39 29.12 -60.52
C LEU A 35 65.35 30.31 -60.51
N LYS A 36 66.62 30.06 -60.21
CA LYS A 36 67.69 31.07 -60.31
C LYS A 36 68.88 30.55 -61.10
N THR A 37 69.75 31.43 -61.57
CA THR A 37 71.00 31.05 -62.21
C THR A 37 72.19 31.59 -61.43
N ILE A 38 73.35 30.95 -61.57
CA ILE A 38 74.58 31.45 -60.93
C ILE A 38 75.14 32.59 -61.78
N VAL A 39 75.41 33.74 -61.17
CA VAL A 39 76.05 34.88 -61.83
C VAL A 39 77.38 34.45 -62.44
N GLY A 40 77.57 34.65 -63.75
CA GLY A 40 78.75 34.20 -64.49
C GLY A 40 78.70 32.75 -64.98
N SER A 41 77.63 32.01 -64.68
CA SER A 41 77.36 30.66 -65.22
C SER A 41 75.87 30.53 -65.59
N PRO A 42 75.41 31.23 -66.64
CA PRO A 42 73.98 31.34 -66.99
C PRO A 42 73.36 30.02 -67.46
N ARG A 43 74.18 28.99 -67.67
CA ARG A 43 73.73 27.65 -68.06
C ARG A 43 73.42 26.77 -66.85
N THR A 44 73.81 27.19 -65.64
CA THR A 44 73.55 26.48 -64.39
C THR A 44 72.28 27.05 -63.74
N ILE A 45 71.26 26.22 -63.65
CA ILE A 45 69.97 26.50 -63.02
C ILE A 45 70.01 25.97 -61.59
N ILE A 46 69.54 26.76 -60.64
CA ILE A 46 69.28 26.33 -59.27
C ILE A 46 67.76 26.28 -59.12
N ILE A 47 67.26 25.17 -58.61
CA ILE A 47 65.85 25.00 -58.29
C ILE A 47 65.71 25.01 -56.78
N ASN A 48 64.92 25.96 -56.24
CA ASN A 48 64.61 25.98 -54.82
C ASN A 48 63.53 24.92 -54.52
N LEU A 49 63.91 23.89 -53.77
CA LEU A 49 63.02 22.79 -53.41
C LEU A 49 61.83 23.24 -52.55
N GLY A 50 62.02 24.25 -51.69
CA GLY A 50 60.93 24.80 -50.89
C GLY A 50 59.82 25.40 -51.75
N GLN A 51 60.19 26.14 -52.80
CA GLN A 51 59.22 26.71 -53.73
C GLN A 51 58.67 25.68 -54.73
N LEU A 52 59.49 24.72 -55.19
CA LEU A 52 59.06 23.69 -56.14
C LEU A 52 58.00 22.76 -55.56
N LEU A 53 58.17 22.42 -54.28
CA LEU A 53 57.26 21.54 -53.55
C LEU A 53 56.24 22.34 -52.72
N ASN A 54 56.24 23.68 -52.84
CA ASN A 54 55.41 24.62 -52.07
C ASN A 54 55.51 24.42 -50.54
N ILE A 55 56.64 23.92 -50.05
CA ILE A 55 56.90 23.68 -48.63
C ILE A 55 57.22 25.04 -47.99
N SER A 56 56.19 25.75 -47.54
CA SER A 56 56.38 26.95 -46.73
C SER A 56 56.82 26.56 -45.31
N ALA A 57 57.60 27.42 -44.65
CA ALA A 57 58.08 27.15 -43.30
C ALA A 57 56.89 27.13 -42.31
N GLY A 58 56.54 25.93 -41.84
CA GLY A 58 55.46 25.72 -40.86
C GLY A 58 54.15 25.18 -41.44
N GLU A 59 54.07 24.87 -42.73
CA GLU A 59 52.88 24.29 -43.35
C GLU A 59 53.01 22.78 -43.49
N VAL A 60 52.17 22.04 -42.77
CA VAL A 60 52.06 20.58 -42.88
C VAL A 60 51.22 20.26 -44.12
N GLN A 61 51.87 19.98 -45.24
CA GLN A 61 51.15 19.57 -46.45
C GLN A 61 50.63 18.13 -46.33
N GLY A 62 49.34 18.03 -46.00
CA GLY A 62 48.26 17.42 -46.80
C GLY A 62 48.37 16.00 -47.38
N ASP A 63 49.55 15.41 -47.58
CA ASP A 63 49.69 14.05 -48.12
C ASP A 63 50.76 13.20 -47.39
N ALA A 64 51.47 13.79 -46.42
CA ALA A 64 52.31 13.07 -45.46
C ALA A 64 51.72 13.15 -44.05
N ILE A 65 50.41 12.91 -43.91
CA ILE A 65 49.87 12.47 -42.62
C ILE A 65 49.97 10.95 -42.63
N ALA A 66 51.17 10.42 -42.35
CA ALA A 66 51.25 9.07 -41.82
C ALA A 66 50.51 9.13 -40.48
N ILE A 67 49.33 8.51 -40.43
CA ILE A 67 48.42 8.47 -39.28
C ILE A 67 49.12 7.98 -37.98
N ASP A 68 50.33 7.46 -38.08
CA ASP A 68 51.12 6.85 -36.99
C ASP A 68 52.07 7.80 -36.24
N GLU A 69 52.26 9.06 -36.68
CA GLU A 69 53.26 9.97 -36.07
C GLU A 69 52.71 11.23 -35.40
N LEU A 70 51.40 11.46 -35.40
CA LEU A 70 50.80 12.56 -34.64
C LEU A 70 50.46 12.11 -33.21
N THR A 71 51.25 12.53 -32.24
CA THR A 71 50.82 12.48 -30.83
C THR A 71 49.82 13.60 -30.55
N ALA A 72 48.86 13.39 -29.64
CA ALA A 72 47.85 14.38 -29.29
C ALA A 72 48.46 15.75 -28.86
N THR A 73 49.68 15.74 -28.33
CA THR A 73 50.43 16.93 -27.93
C THR A 73 50.93 17.79 -29.11
N GLN A 74 51.09 17.21 -30.30
CA GLN A 74 51.60 17.89 -31.49
C GLN A 74 50.51 18.59 -32.31
N ILE A 75 49.23 18.38 -31.98
CA ILE A 75 48.11 19.16 -32.49
C ILE A 75 47.96 20.38 -31.58
N ALA A 76 48.66 21.47 -31.89
CA ALA A 76 48.43 22.73 -31.19
C ALA A 76 46.97 23.17 -31.39
N ALA A 77 46.32 23.60 -30.31
CA ALA A 77 44.97 24.15 -30.37
C ALA A 77 44.90 25.30 -31.39
N GLY A 78 44.21 25.05 -32.52
CA GLY A 78 44.10 26.01 -33.64
C GLY A 78 44.78 25.59 -34.94
N ALA A 79 45.56 24.49 -34.98
CA ALA A 79 46.20 24.00 -36.22
C ALA A 79 45.21 23.42 -37.25
N VAL A 80 43.99 23.08 -36.83
CA VAL A 80 42.91 22.60 -37.72
C VAL A 80 41.80 23.66 -37.72
N ALA A 81 41.90 24.64 -38.60
CA ALA A 81 40.86 25.65 -38.76
C ALA A 81 39.55 25.00 -39.24
N GLY A 82 38.47 25.13 -38.46
CA GLY A 82 37.12 24.72 -38.85
C GLY A 82 36.67 23.32 -38.40
N LEU A 83 37.51 22.57 -37.68
CA LEU A 83 37.12 21.35 -36.99
C LEU A 83 37.39 21.54 -35.49
N GLU A 84 36.55 22.35 -34.83
CA GLU A 84 36.36 22.12 -33.39
C GLU A 84 35.87 20.67 -33.25
N LEU A 85 36.59 19.86 -32.48
CA LEU A 85 36.07 18.57 -32.03
C LEU A 85 34.68 18.87 -31.43
N ALA A 86 33.62 18.40 -32.09
CA ALA A 86 32.26 18.71 -31.69
C ALA A 86 32.12 18.54 -30.18
N SER A 87 31.58 19.55 -29.50
CA SER A 87 31.34 19.44 -28.06
C SER A 87 30.58 18.15 -27.81
N VAL A 88 31.19 17.22 -27.06
CA VAL A 88 30.48 16.03 -26.61
C VAL A 88 29.28 16.55 -25.82
N GLY A 89 28.06 16.25 -26.31
CA GLY A 89 26.84 16.69 -25.65
C GLY A 89 26.88 16.28 -24.19
N SER A 90 26.49 17.19 -23.31
CA SER A 90 26.44 16.94 -21.88
C SER A 90 25.30 15.95 -21.57
N LEU A 91 25.43 15.17 -20.49
CA LEU A 91 24.34 14.33 -19.97
C LEU A 91 23.06 15.15 -19.67
N PHE A 92 23.21 16.46 -19.50
CA PHE A 92 22.13 17.40 -19.21
C PHE A 92 21.54 18.07 -20.46
N ASP A 93 22.09 17.81 -21.65
CA ASP A 93 21.58 18.39 -22.89
C ASP A 93 20.22 17.76 -23.22
N GLY A 94 19.18 18.59 -23.22
CA GLY A 94 17.79 18.16 -23.43
C GLY A 94 17.04 17.74 -22.16
N ALA A 95 17.60 17.95 -20.96
CA ALA A 95 16.87 17.76 -19.71
C ALA A 95 15.60 18.64 -19.67
N ALA A 96 14.44 18.03 -19.37
CA ALA A 96 13.16 18.76 -19.28
C ALA A 96 13.05 19.62 -18.01
N ALA A 97 13.83 19.31 -16.97
CA ALA A 97 13.92 20.08 -15.74
C ALA A 97 15.09 21.08 -15.80
N ALA A 98 14.95 22.20 -15.09
CA ALA A 98 15.96 23.26 -15.09
C ALA A 98 17.28 22.75 -14.48
N VAL A 99 18.33 22.75 -15.30
CA VAL A 99 19.69 22.44 -14.87
C VAL A 99 20.29 23.71 -14.29
N THR A 100 20.69 23.66 -13.02
CA THR A 100 21.39 24.79 -12.40
C THR A 100 22.88 24.62 -12.65
N VAL A 101 23.54 25.69 -13.09
CA VAL A 101 24.96 25.65 -13.46
C VAL A 101 25.72 26.62 -12.56
N PHE A 102 26.77 26.12 -11.92
CA PHE A 102 27.71 26.93 -11.16
C PHE A 102 29.09 26.75 -11.75
N GLU A 103 29.78 27.86 -11.90
CA GLU A 103 31.19 27.87 -12.29
C GLU A 103 32.01 28.17 -11.04
N ARG A 104 33.10 27.43 -10.88
CA ARG A 104 34.02 27.60 -9.76
C ARG A 104 35.43 27.68 -10.26
N ASP A 105 36.04 28.82 -9.96
CA ASP A 105 37.42 29.14 -10.30
C ASP A 105 38.34 28.89 -9.09
N PHE A 106 39.62 28.69 -9.38
CA PHE A 106 40.65 28.58 -8.36
C PHE A 106 40.76 29.89 -7.56
N GLY A 107 40.53 29.82 -6.24
CA GLY A 107 40.69 30.96 -5.32
C GLY A 107 39.41 31.74 -5.02
N ASP A 108 38.24 31.29 -5.47
CA ASP A 108 36.96 31.95 -5.21
C ASP A 108 36.59 32.06 -3.72
N GLY A 109 37.20 31.25 -2.85
CA GLY A 109 37.04 31.32 -1.40
C GLY A 109 35.65 30.92 -0.91
N ASP A 110 35.61 30.22 0.22
CA ASP A 110 34.42 29.81 0.97
C ASP A 110 33.46 28.81 0.29
N ALA A 111 32.67 28.14 1.15
CA ALA A 111 31.66 27.16 0.77
C ALA A 111 30.56 27.82 -0.09
N GLN A 112 30.09 27.11 -1.11
CA GLN A 112 29.03 27.59 -2.00
C GLN A 112 27.80 26.72 -1.90
N THR A 113 26.64 27.34 -1.75
CA THR A 113 25.36 26.65 -1.91
C THR A 113 25.09 26.41 -3.40
N LEU A 114 25.21 25.16 -3.83
CA LEU A 114 24.92 24.71 -5.19
C LEU A 114 23.41 24.47 -5.41
N LEU A 115 22.67 24.15 -4.36
CA LEU A 115 21.21 24.05 -4.44
C LEU A 115 20.62 24.39 -3.07
N ALA A 116 19.73 25.39 -3.02
CA ALA A 116 19.08 25.77 -1.77
C ALA A 116 18.24 24.61 -1.20
N ALA A 117 18.04 24.62 0.12
CA ALA A 117 17.14 23.67 0.79
C ALA A 117 15.72 23.74 0.21
N ASN A 118 15.01 22.61 0.21
CA ASN A 118 13.62 22.57 -0.18
C ASN A 118 12.73 23.15 0.93
N ALA A 119 11.45 23.41 0.65
CA ALA A 119 10.50 23.66 1.73
C ALA A 119 10.44 22.41 2.64
N SER A 120 10.40 22.61 3.96
CA SER A 120 10.41 21.48 4.93
C SER A 120 9.25 20.49 4.74
N THR A 121 8.19 20.92 4.07
CA THR A 121 7.00 20.13 3.75
C THR A 121 7.11 19.33 2.44
N ALA A 122 8.14 19.55 1.63
CA ALA A 122 8.23 19.04 0.26
C ALA A 122 9.09 17.76 0.13
N GLY A 123 9.62 17.20 1.22
CA GLY A 123 10.34 15.92 1.22
C GLY A 123 11.75 15.98 0.65
N ALA A 124 12.51 14.88 0.84
CA ALA A 124 13.87 14.73 0.32
C ALA A 124 13.86 14.64 -1.21
N ARG A 125 14.91 15.15 -1.87
CA ARG A 125 15.02 15.23 -3.33
C ARG A 125 16.12 14.32 -3.82
N VAL A 126 15.90 13.69 -4.98
CA VAL A 126 16.98 13.04 -5.72
C VAL A 126 17.62 14.10 -6.60
N ILE A 127 18.94 14.21 -6.55
CA ILE A 127 19.70 15.17 -7.36
C ILE A 127 20.80 14.44 -8.13
N LEU A 128 21.06 14.91 -9.34
CA LEU A 128 22.22 14.52 -10.13
C LEU A 128 23.17 15.71 -10.18
N VAL A 129 24.45 15.48 -9.91
CA VAL A 129 25.48 16.51 -10.00
C VAL A 129 26.58 16.02 -10.93
N GLN A 130 26.98 16.88 -11.85
CA GLN A 130 28.18 16.69 -12.65
C GLN A 130 29.20 17.77 -12.32
N ALA A 131 30.43 17.38 -12.06
CA ALA A 131 31.58 18.25 -12.05
C ALA A 131 32.31 18.10 -13.39
N HIS A 132 32.41 19.18 -14.17
CA HIS A 132 33.07 19.17 -15.47
C HIS A 132 34.26 20.13 -15.50
N VAL A 133 35.44 19.61 -15.81
CA VAL A 133 36.70 20.37 -15.86
C VAL A 133 36.77 21.14 -17.17
N THR A 134 36.62 22.45 -17.10
CA THR A 134 36.65 23.34 -18.27
C THR A 134 38.04 23.91 -18.53
N GLU A 135 38.90 23.97 -17.52
CA GLU A 135 40.30 24.40 -17.62
C GLU A 135 41.24 23.43 -16.88
N ALA A 136 42.45 23.23 -17.42
CA ALA A 136 43.37 22.19 -16.97
C ALA A 136 43.93 22.52 -15.59
N PHE A 137 43.99 21.55 -14.69
CA PHE A 137 44.60 21.72 -13.38
C PHE A 137 46.11 21.42 -13.43
N VAL A 138 46.91 22.19 -12.67
CA VAL A 138 48.35 21.95 -12.48
C VAL A 138 48.67 21.98 -10.98
N LEU A 139 48.11 21.04 -10.22
CA LEU A 139 48.31 20.94 -8.76
C LEU A 139 48.42 19.48 -8.33
N THR A 140 49.03 19.25 -7.16
CA THR A 140 49.33 17.90 -6.62
C THR A 140 48.34 17.40 -5.58
N SER A 141 47.51 18.29 -5.02
CA SER A 141 46.39 17.94 -4.14
C SER A 141 45.38 19.09 -4.15
N PHE A 142 44.15 18.79 -4.55
CA PHE A 142 43.01 19.68 -4.50
C PHE A 142 41.80 18.88 -4.08
N ASP A 143 40.96 19.46 -3.24
CA ASP A 143 39.81 18.78 -2.66
C ASP A 143 38.58 19.68 -2.63
N TRP A 144 37.46 19.12 -3.08
CA TRP A 144 36.15 19.74 -3.09
C TRP A 144 35.11 18.73 -2.65
N ASP A 145 34.60 18.91 -1.43
CA ASP A 145 33.50 18.11 -0.94
C ASP A 145 32.19 18.66 -1.47
N VAL A 146 31.35 17.77 -1.96
CA VAL A 146 29.98 18.09 -2.36
C VAL A 146 29.03 17.21 -1.60
N GLY A 147 28.06 17.83 -0.95
CA GLY A 147 27.13 17.10 -0.11
C GLY A 147 26.10 18.01 0.54
N SER A 148 25.36 17.45 1.49
CA SER A 148 24.38 18.23 2.23
C SER A 148 25.08 19.11 3.28
N THR A 149 24.39 20.14 3.77
CA THR A 149 24.90 20.99 4.85
C THR A 149 25.32 20.21 6.11
N ALA A 150 24.67 19.08 6.41
CA ALA A 150 25.02 18.22 7.55
C ALA A 150 26.01 17.10 7.22
N ASN A 151 26.17 16.76 5.93
CA ASN A 151 27.14 15.79 5.44
C ASN A 151 27.79 16.30 4.14
N PRO A 152 28.81 17.18 4.24
CA PRO A 152 29.48 17.77 3.09
C PRO A 152 30.14 16.75 2.16
N ASN A 153 30.50 15.56 2.65
CA ASN A 153 31.16 14.50 1.88
C ASN A 153 30.12 13.47 1.36
N GLY A 154 28.84 13.83 1.38
CA GLY A 154 27.75 12.90 1.11
C GLY A 154 27.61 12.47 -0.36
N LEU A 155 28.08 13.29 -1.31
CA LEU A 155 27.97 13.01 -2.74
C LEU A 155 29.33 12.79 -3.41
N PHE A 156 30.21 13.77 -3.28
CA PHE A 156 31.62 13.61 -3.63
C PHE A 156 32.40 13.84 -2.34
N ASP A 157 33.08 12.78 -1.92
CA ASP A 157 34.12 12.77 -0.88
C ASP A 157 35.42 12.78 -1.67
N ASP A 158 36.27 13.77 -1.47
CA ASP A 158 37.55 13.86 -2.16
C ASP A 158 37.44 14.03 -3.69
N LEU A 159 36.60 14.96 -4.17
CA LEU A 159 36.40 15.20 -5.61
C LEU A 159 37.74 15.59 -6.26
N PHE A 160 38.37 14.60 -6.88
CA PHE A 160 39.70 14.62 -7.49
C PHE A 160 40.92 14.54 -6.54
N ALA A 161 40.86 13.80 -5.42
CA ALA A 161 42.06 13.59 -4.58
C ALA A 161 43.14 12.71 -5.23
N GLY A 162 44.38 13.23 -5.25
CA GLY A 162 45.61 12.53 -5.65
C GLY A 162 46.43 13.24 -6.72
N LEU A 163 47.58 12.65 -7.10
CA LEU A 163 48.45 13.08 -8.21
C LEU A 163 47.73 12.85 -9.55
N ALA A 164 46.72 13.67 -9.86
CA ALA A 164 45.99 13.64 -11.11
C ALA A 164 46.40 14.84 -11.97
N THR A 165 47.11 14.61 -13.06
CA THR A 165 46.99 15.48 -14.23
C THR A 165 45.58 15.31 -14.78
N ILE A 166 44.61 16.05 -14.23
CA ILE A 166 43.24 16.03 -14.72
C ILE A 166 43.25 16.71 -16.09
N GLY A 167 42.97 15.94 -17.13
CA GLY A 167 42.89 16.44 -18.50
C GLY A 167 41.74 17.43 -18.65
N LEU A 168 41.92 18.43 -19.51
CA LEU A 168 40.81 19.25 -19.99
C LEU A 168 39.66 18.35 -20.45
N ARG A 169 38.42 18.71 -20.06
CA ARG A 169 37.16 18.04 -20.46
C ARG A 169 36.82 16.74 -19.73
N GLU A 170 37.56 16.36 -18.69
CA GLU A 170 37.15 15.29 -17.79
C GLU A 170 35.88 15.67 -17.00
N SER A 171 35.03 14.68 -16.72
CA SER A 171 33.79 14.89 -15.96
C SER A 171 33.55 13.77 -14.97
N GLU A 172 33.07 14.12 -13.78
CA GLU A 172 32.54 13.17 -12.80
C GLU A 172 31.04 13.41 -12.60
N ILE A 173 30.25 12.35 -12.42
CA ILE A 173 28.80 12.42 -12.28
C ILE A 173 28.36 11.47 -11.17
N SER A 174 27.57 11.99 -10.22
CA SER A 174 27.01 11.20 -9.12
C SER A 174 25.58 11.61 -8.77
N ILE A 175 24.91 10.73 -8.02
CA ILE A 175 23.51 10.88 -7.57
C ILE A 175 23.50 10.97 -6.05
N TYR A 176 22.70 11.90 -5.51
CA TYR A 176 22.52 12.07 -4.07
C TYR A 176 21.05 12.17 -3.68
N ILE A 177 20.72 11.69 -2.48
CA ILE A 177 19.43 11.97 -1.84
C ILE A 177 19.64 13.13 -0.87
N LEU A 178 19.22 14.32 -1.30
CA LEU A 178 19.35 15.54 -0.50
C LEU A 178 18.15 15.66 0.46
N PRO A 179 18.37 15.72 1.79
CA PRO A 179 17.30 15.91 2.77
C PRO A 179 16.52 17.21 2.51
N ALA A 180 15.22 17.21 2.84
CA ALA A 180 14.30 18.31 2.49
C ALA A 180 14.77 19.67 3.03
N ASN A 181 15.29 19.68 4.25
CA ASN A 181 15.70 20.86 5.00
C ASN A 181 17.18 21.22 4.81
N GLU A 182 17.88 20.56 3.90
CA GLU A 182 19.32 20.77 3.69
C GLU A 182 19.61 21.29 2.30
N ALA A 183 20.60 22.18 2.23
CA ALA A 183 21.10 22.69 0.96
C ALA A 183 22.21 21.75 0.45
N LEU A 184 22.33 21.61 -0.87
CA LEU A 184 23.55 21.07 -1.47
C LEU A 184 24.61 22.14 -1.41
N VAL A 185 25.73 21.81 -0.78
CA VAL A 185 26.86 22.71 -0.60
C VAL A 185 28.11 22.08 -1.18
N LEU A 186 28.94 22.94 -1.74
CA LEU A 186 30.35 22.68 -2.02
C LEU A 186 31.13 23.24 -0.84
N THR A 187 31.88 22.39 -0.13
CA THR A 187 32.66 22.75 1.05
C THR A 187 34.09 22.23 0.91
N GLU A 188 35.01 22.79 1.70
CA GLU A 188 36.45 22.49 1.69
C GLU A 188 37.24 23.02 0.48
N ILE A 189 38.44 23.55 0.76
CA ILE A 189 39.49 23.96 -0.19
C ILE A 189 40.82 23.80 0.57
N GLU A 190 41.32 22.58 0.80
CA GLU A 190 42.69 22.43 1.34
C GLU A 190 43.72 22.59 0.20
N GLN A 191 44.46 23.69 0.24
CA GLN A 191 45.57 23.97 -0.68
C GLN A 191 46.88 23.56 -0.02
N THR A 192 47.32 22.33 -0.25
CA THR A 192 48.69 21.95 0.09
C THR A 192 49.55 22.06 -1.17
N ASP A 193 50.36 23.11 -1.23
CA ASP A 193 51.49 23.32 -2.14
C ASP A 193 51.23 24.07 -3.48
N GLY A 194 50.90 25.36 -3.33
CA GLY A 194 51.73 26.42 -3.93
C GLY A 194 52.10 26.36 -5.41
N ALA A 195 51.12 26.53 -6.31
CA ALA A 195 51.27 27.38 -7.49
C ALA A 195 49.89 27.93 -7.87
N ALA A 196 49.76 29.25 -8.01
CA ALA A 196 48.53 29.86 -8.53
C ALA A 196 48.36 29.42 -10.01
N GLY A 197 47.60 28.36 -10.22
CA GLY A 197 47.27 27.80 -11.53
C GLY A 197 45.79 27.98 -11.82
N ALA A 198 45.47 28.53 -12.99
CA ALA A 198 44.11 28.63 -13.50
C ALA A 198 43.53 27.22 -13.71
N GLY A 199 42.39 26.95 -13.08
CA GLY A 199 41.62 25.72 -13.21
C GLY A 199 40.18 26.05 -12.86
N LYS A 200 39.25 25.57 -13.70
CA LYS A 200 37.83 25.90 -13.62
C LYS A 200 37.01 24.62 -13.73
N VAL A 201 36.04 24.49 -12.84
CA VAL A 201 35.03 23.42 -12.91
C VAL A 201 33.66 24.04 -13.03
N THR A 202 32.87 23.46 -13.92
CA THR A 202 31.45 23.74 -14.02
C THR A 202 30.69 22.62 -13.34
N PHE A 203 29.98 22.95 -12.27
CA PHE A 203 29.01 22.08 -11.63
C PHE A 203 27.65 22.23 -12.31
N ARG A 204 27.06 21.12 -12.75
CA ARG A 204 25.69 21.07 -13.28
C ARG A 204 24.83 20.23 -12.34
N ILE A 205 23.75 20.82 -11.84
CA ILE A 205 22.84 20.19 -10.89
C ILE A 205 21.49 20.04 -11.56
N LEU A 206 21.02 18.79 -11.65
CA LEU A 206 19.67 18.46 -12.05
C LEU A 206 18.90 18.02 -10.81
N ASP A 207 18.00 18.88 -10.35
CA ASP A 207 17.04 18.53 -9.30
C ASP A 207 15.96 17.66 -9.93
N LEU A 208 16.01 16.35 -9.66
CA LEU A 208 14.96 15.45 -10.11
C LEU A 208 13.70 15.66 -9.29
N GLY A 209 13.72 16.33 -8.13
CA GLY A 209 12.59 16.61 -7.24
C GLY A 209 12.33 15.51 -6.19
N ALA A 210 11.32 15.72 -5.35
CA ALA A 210 10.91 14.74 -4.35
C ALA A 210 10.18 13.54 -4.96
N VAL A 211 10.26 12.37 -4.32
CA VAL A 211 9.42 11.22 -4.69
C VAL A 211 8.02 11.44 -4.11
N ASP A 212 7.12 12.02 -4.90
CA ASP A 212 5.72 12.19 -4.57
C ASP A 212 4.85 11.06 -5.15
N ALA A 213 3.57 11.05 -4.80
CA ALA A 213 2.64 10.03 -5.29
C ALA A 213 2.52 10.01 -6.82
N ALA A 214 2.71 11.15 -7.50
CA ALA A 214 2.62 11.22 -8.96
C ALA A 214 3.85 10.60 -9.66
N ARG A 215 4.96 10.45 -8.95
CA ARG A 215 6.20 9.84 -9.45
C ARG A 215 6.34 8.37 -9.09
N ILE A 216 5.47 7.86 -8.23
CA ILE A 216 5.30 6.43 -8.01
C ILE A 216 4.35 5.96 -9.09
N ALA A 217 4.85 5.14 -10.03
CA ALA A 217 3.99 4.58 -11.06
C ALA A 217 2.84 3.78 -10.42
N ASP A 218 1.70 3.73 -11.11
CA ASP A 218 0.58 2.88 -10.70
C ASP A 218 1.09 1.43 -10.50
N ASP A 219 0.62 0.78 -9.43
CA ASP A 219 1.03 -0.56 -9.00
C ASP A 219 2.52 -0.72 -8.63
N ALA A 220 3.31 0.36 -8.58
CA ALA A 220 4.71 0.26 -8.18
C ALA A 220 4.86 -0.14 -6.70
N VAL A 221 3.86 0.11 -5.85
CA VAL A 221 3.82 -0.38 -4.46
C VAL A 221 2.86 -1.56 -4.40
N THR A 222 3.41 -2.77 -4.45
CA THR A 222 2.65 -4.02 -4.31
C THR A 222 2.64 -4.49 -2.86
N ASN A 223 1.79 -5.46 -2.52
CA ASN A 223 1.76 -6.06 -1.18
C ASN A 223 3.14 -6.56 -0.72
N ALA A 224 3.96 -7.10 -1.62
CA ALA A 224 5.31 -7.56 -1.28
C ALA A 224 6.26 -6.43 -0.84
N LYS A 225 5.98 -5.18 -1.23
CA LYS A 225 6.75 -3.99 -0.82
C LYS A 225 6.22 -3.37 0.47
N VAL A 226 5.07 -3.82 0.96
CA VAL A 226 4.47 -3.40 2.23
C VAL A 226 4.67 -4.52 3.22
N LEU A 227 5.68 -4.37 4.10
CA LEU A 227 5.93 -5.38 5.13
C LEU A 227 4.77 -5.43 6.13
N ASP A 228 4.39 -6.64 6.51
CA ASP A 228 3.34 -6.87 7.51
C ASP A 228 3.63 -6.11 8.81
N GLY A 229 2.61 -5.43 9.34
CA GLY A 229 2.69 -4.69 10.60
C GLY A 229 3.45 -3.35 10.53
N THR A 230 3.93 -2.91 9.37
CA THR A 230 4.65 -1.62 9.24
C THR A 230 3.74 -0.41 9.02
N LEU A 231 2.49 -0.62 8.60
CA LEU A 231 1.51 0.46 8.49
C LEU A 231 0.88 0.71 9.86
N ALA A 232 1.16 1.88 10.44
CA ALA A 232 0.49 2.33 11.66
C ALA A 232 -1.01 2.56 11.40
N ASP A 233 -1.87 2.24 12.38
CA ASP A 233 -3.33 2.39 12.26
C ASP A 233 -3.76 3.81 11.85
N ALA A 234 -3.05 4.85 12.29
CA ALA A 234 -3.31 6.24 11.88
C ALA A 234 -3.11 6.51 10.37
N LYS A 235 -2.44 5.60 9.65
CA LYS A 235 -2.27 5.63 8.19
C LYS A 235 -3.34 4.80 7.46
N LEU A 236 -4.09 3.98 8.19
CA LEU A 236 -5.22 3.25 7.68
C LEU A 236 -6.46 4.09 7.97
N ALA A 237 -7.21 4.48 6.93
CA ALA A 237 -8.30 5.45 7.07
C ALA A 237 -9.51 4.96 7.90
N SER A 238 -9.39 3.85 8.65
CA SER A 238 -10.44 3.30 9.50
C SER A 238 -9.91 2.17 10.37
N SER A 239 -10.55 1.93 11.53
CA SER A 239 -10.52 0.70 12.38
C SER A 239 -10.94 -0.59 11.63
N LEU A 240 -10.66 -0.68 10.33
CA LEU A 240 -11.17 -1.63 9.34
C LEU A 240 -10.22 -2.81 9.08
N VAL A 241 -9.18 -3.01 9.90
CA VAL A 241 -8.32 -4.20 9.77
C VAL A 241 -9.01 -5.36 10.46
N LYS A 242 -9.44 -6.32 9.63
CA LYS A 242 -10.41 -7.37 9.90
C LYS A 242 -9.72 -8.63 10.40
N ASP A 243 -10.12 -9.11 11.57
CA ASP A 243 -10.09 -10.55 11.80
C ASP A 243 -11.18 -11.16 10.92
N VAL A 244 -10.81 -12.10 10.06
CA VAL A 244 -11.77 -12.84 9.23
C VAL A 244 -12.78 -13.54 10.16
N GLY A 245 -14.08 -13.34 9.93
CA GLY A 245 -15.13 -13.88 10.77
C GLY A 245 -15.45 -13.06 12.03
N ALA A 246 -14.92 -11.85 12.17
CA ALA A 246 -15.35 -10.93 13.22
C ALA A 246 -16.82 -10.52 13.05
N LEU A 247 -17.55 -10.45 14.17
CA LEU A 247 -18.92 -9.95 14.24
C LEU A 247 -18.94 -8.42 14.15
N ALA A 248 -19.99 -7.86 13.52
CA ALA A 248 -20.25 -6.44 13.62
C ALA A 248 -20.64 -6.10 15.06
N ASN A 249 -20.19 -4.95 15.56
CA ASN A 249 -20.58 -4.47 16.87
C ASN A 249 -20.82 -2.96 16.89
N GLY A 250 -21.63 -2.54 17.86
CA GLY A 250 -21.91 -1.14 18.17
C GLY A 250 -21.77 -0.90 19.67
N VAL A 251 -21.32 0.30 20.03
CA VAL A 251 -21.25 0.73 21.43
C VAL A 251 -22.16 1.93 21.59
N LEU A 252 -23.25 1.77 22.35
CA LEU A 252 -24.13 2.86 22.73
C LEU A 252 -23.71 3.36 24.11
N ARG A 253 -23.39 4.64 24.24
CA ARG A 253 -23.13 5.29 25.53
C ARG A 253 -24.38 6.02 25.97
N VAL A 254 -24.91 5.67 27.14
CA VAL A 254 -26.14 6.25 27.69
C VAL A 254 -25.80 7.01 28.95
N THR A 255 -26.07 8.31 28.97
CA THR A 255 -25.96 9.11 30.21
C THR A 255 -27.32 9.43 30.82
N GLY A 256 -28.40 9.16 30.09
CA GLY A 256 -29.79 9.15 30.56
C GLY A 256 -30.77 9.21 29.38
N VAL A 257 -32.05 8.94 29.67
CA VAL A 257 -33.17 9.22 28.77
C VAL A 257 -33.90 10.43 29.33
N THR A 258 -34.30 11.35 28.47
CA THR A 258 -34.80 12.66 28.92
C THR A 258 -36.32 12.77 28.89
N VAL A 259 -36.99 11.99 28.05
CA VAL A 259 -38.46 12.03 27.87
C VAL A 259 -38.98 10.68 27.39
N ASP A 260 -40.29 10.50 27.54
CA ASP A 260 -41.09 9.46 26.90
C ASP A 260 -40.97 9.51 25.36
N GLY A 261 -41.07 8.35 24.72
CA GLY A 261 -41.02 8.19 23.27
C GLY A 261 -39.63 8.29 22.64
N GLN A 262 -38.56 8.28 23.45
CA GLN A 262 -37.20 8.16 22.93
C GLN A 262 -36.92 6.72 22.50
N THR A 263 -36.16 6.57 21.43
CA THR A 263 -36.00 5.30 20.72
C THR A 263 -34.54 4.92 20.52
N VAL A 264 -34.31 3.61 20.44
CA VAL A 264 -33.11 3.00 19.86
C VAL A 264 -33.55 2.11 18.70
N THR A 265 -32.97 2.32 17.54
CA THR A 265 -33.24 1.51 16.35
C THR A 265 -32.05 0.61 16.07
N ILE A 266 -32.32 -0.67 15.84
CA ILE A 266 -31.32 -1.67 15.44
C ILE A 266 -31.88 -2.42 14.24
N GLY A 267 -31.30 -2.22 13.06
CA GLY A 267 -31.85 -2.78 11.83
C GLY A 267 -33.25 -2.23 11.56
N SER A 268 -34.24 -3.12 11.54
CA SER A 268 -35.67 -2.77 11.40
C SER A 268 -36.37 -2.50 12.72
N ASP A 269 -35.79 -2.91 13.83
CA ASP A 269 -36.47 -2.97 15.11
C ASP A 269 -36.30 -1.63 15.82
N ILE A 270 -37.42 -1.07 16.30
CA ILE A 270 -37.48 0.21 17.00
C ILE A 270 -37.86 -0.07 18.44
N PHE A 271 -36.93 0.13 19.36
CA PHE A 271 -37.16 0.02 20.79
C PHE A 271 -37.53 1.39 21.34
N GLU A 272 -38.74 1.55 21.89
CA GLU A 272 -39.25 2.80 22.43
C GLU A 272 -39.24 2.74 23.96
N ILE A 273 -38.62 3.73 24.60
CA ILE A 273 -38.58 3.85 26.05
C ILE A 273 -39.93 4.40 26.54
N ASP A 274 -40.69 3.57 27.26
CA ASP A 274 -42.08 3.82 27.63
C ASP A 274 -42.28 3.78 29.16
N PRO A 275 -42.75 4.88 29.79
CA PRO A 275 -43.11 4.89 31.21
C PRO A 275 -44.41 4.13 31.51
N ILE A 276 -44.27 3.00 32.21
CA ILE A 276 -45.41 2.22 32.72
C ILE A 276 -45.77 2.70 34.14
N THR A 277 -46.36 3.89 34.22
CA THR A 277 -46.55 4.61 35.50
C THR A 277 -47.98 5.07 35.75
N VAL A 278 -48.88 4.88 34.79
CA VAL A 278 -50.30 5.25 34.95
C VAL A 278 -51.03 4.10 35.62
N ASP A 279 -51.59 4.38 36.79
CA ASP A 279 -52.50 3.44 37.47
C ASP A 279 -53.76 3.26 36.61
N SER A 280 -54.03 2.02 36.21
CA SER A 280 -55.21 1.68 35.42
C SER A 280 -56.48 1.68 36.23
N THR A 281 -56.43 1.79 37.56
CA THR A 281 -57.55 1.63 38.51
C THR A 281 -58.16 0.23 38.58
N ASP A 282 -57.72 -0.68 37.69
CA ASP A 282 -58.02 -2.09 37.78
C ASP A 282 -56.91 -2.80 38.60
N ASP A 283 -57.26 -3.88 39.28
CA ASP A 283 -56.36 -4.61 40.17
C ASP A 283 -56.32 -6.12 39.89
N THR A 284 -55.45 -6.83 40.60
CA THR A 284 -55.23 -8.27 40.47
C THR A 284 -56.26 -9.14 41.22
N GLU A 285 -57.47 -8.63 41.50
CA GLU A 285 -58.51 -9.40 42.20
C GLU A 285 -58.91 -10.70 41.44
N GLY A 286 -59.34 -11.71 42.21
CA GLY A 286 -59.86 -12.97 41.67
C GLY A 286 -58.82 -14.09 41.53
N GLY A 287 -57.60 -13.92 42.06
CA GLY A 287 -56.60 -14.98 42.21
C GLY A 287 -55.91 -15.44 40.93
N ASN A 288 -56.30 -14.94 39.75
CA ASN A 288 -55.74 -15.34 38.46
C ASN A 288 -54.24 -14.99 38.33
N TRP A 289 -53.77 -13.99 39.06
CA TRP A 289 -52.40 -13.46 39.00
C TRP A 289 -51.46 -14.09 40.04
N ASN A 290 -52.00 -14.93 40.94
CA ASN A 290 -51.24 -15.55 42.04
C ASN A 290 -50.53 -16.84 41.59
N ASN A 291 -49.72 -16.74 40.54
CA ASN A 291 -48.92 -17.84 40.03
C ASN A 291 -47.71 -17.32 39.23
N VAL A 292 -46.85 -18.23 38.78
CA VAL A 292 -45.68 -17.91 37.95
C VAL A 292 -45.72 -18.54 36.56
N THR A 293 -46.92 -18.86 36.07
CA THR A 293 -47.12 -19.58 34.80
C THR A 293 -46.84 -18.67 33.63
N ASP A 294 -45.98 -19.10 32.70
CA ASP A 294 -45.64 -18.35 31.49
C ASP A 294 -45.82 -19.25 30.25
N PRO A 295 -46.67 -18.88 29.27
CA PRO A 295 -47.51 -17.68 29.26
C PRO A 295 -48.68 -17.75 30.25
N LEU A 296 -49.12 -16.59 30.74
CA LEU A 296 -50.31 -16.44 31.59
C LEU A 296 -51.50 -15.99 30.73
N THR A 297 -52.61 -16.72 30.78
CA THR A 297 -53.87 -16.29 30.17
C THR A 297 -54.88 -15.91 31.24
N VAL A 298 -55.43 -14.70 31.15
CA VAL A 298 -56.44 -14.16 32.06
C VAL A 298 -57.68 -13.78 31.28
N THR A 299 -58.86 -14.18 31.75
CA THR A 299 -60.12 -13.70 31.22
C THR A 299 -60.37 -12.27 31.69
N MET A 300 -60.10 -11.29 30.82
CA MET A 300 -60.17 -9.87 31.13
C MET A 300 -61.40 -9.22 30.51
N THR A 301 -62.60 -9.52 31.02
CA THR A 301 -63.83 -8.82 30.56
C THR A 301 -63.91 -7.41 31.14
N SER A 302 -64.59 -6.48 30.47
CA SER A 302 -64.87 -5.14 31.02
C SER A 302 -65.73 -5.11 32.29
N ALA A 303 -66.32 -6.24 32.70
CA ALA A 303 -67.00 -6.36 33.98
C ALA A 303 -66.04 -6.61 35.15
N LEU A 304 -64.90 -7.26 34.89
CA LEU A 304 -63.86 -7.58 35.87
C LEU A 304 -62.72 -6.54 35.84
N TYR A 305 -62.41 -6.05 34.64
CA TYR A 305 -61.38 -5.04 34.37
C TYR A 305 -62.02 -3.88 33.58
N PRO A 306 -62.76 -2.97 34.24
CA PRO A 306 -63.48 -1.88 33.58
C PRO A 306 -62.62 -0.97 32.69
N GLN A 307 -61.34 -0.76 33.02
CA GLN A 307 -60.45 0.06 32.21
C GLN A 307 -59.76 -0.77 31.13
N ILE A 308 -58.98 -1.78 31.54
CA ILE A 308 -58.01 -2.46 30.66
C ILE A 308 -58.54 -3.75 30.03
N GLY A 309 -59.69 -4.25 30.47
CA GLY A 309 -60.31 -5.44 29.91
C GLY A 309 -60.84 -5.26 28.49
N VAL A 310 -61.08 -6.37 27.80
CA VAL A 310 -61.68 -6.40 26.46
C VAL A 310 -63.05 -5.71 26.49
N GLY A 311 -63.18 -4.63 25.71
CA GLY A 311 -64.36 -3.77 25.69
C GLY A 311 -64.46 -2.77 26.84
N GLY A 312 -63.38 -2.59 27.61
CA GLY A 312 -63.22 -1.56 28.63
C GLY A 312 -63.00 -0.16 28.03
N ALA A 313 -62.70 0.82 28.88
CA ALA A 313 -62.49 2.20 28.46
C ALA A 313 -61.19 2.40 27.65
N VAL A 314 -60.12 1.69 28.03
CA VAL A 314 -58.80 1.70 27.38
C VAL A 314 -58.29 0.25 27.32
N PRO A 315 -58.89 -0.59 26.46
CA PRO A 315 -58.56 -2.01 26.42
C PRO A 315 -57.11 -2.22 25.97
N LEU A 316 -56.44 -3.19 26.57
CA LEU A 316 -55.08 -3.57 26.18
C LEU A 316 -55.02 -4.00 24.72
N VAL A 317 -53.87 -3.76 24.08
CA VAL A 317 -53.56 -4.23 22.72
C VAL A 317 -52.35 -5.16 22.73
N VAL A 318 -52.22 -5.99 21.69
CA VAL A 318 -51.06 -6.87 21.53
C VAL A 318 -49.79 -6.04 21.39
N GLY A 319 -48.74 -6.43 22.11
CA GLY A 319 -47.45 -5.74 22.18
C GLY A 319 -47.31 -4.81 23.40
N GLU A 320 -48.41 -4.38 24.00
CA GLU A 320 -48.42 -3.46 25.14
C GLU A 320 -47.85 -4.10 26.41
N LEU A 321 -47.18 -3.28 27.25
CA LEU A 321 -46.67 -3.67 28.56
C LEU A 321 -47.61 -3.22 29.68
N ILE A 322 -47.74 -4.08 30.69
CA ILE A 322 -48.30 -3.73 32.00
C ILE A 322 -47.25 -3.97 33.07
N TYR A 323 -47.40 -3.28 34.20
CA TYR A 323 -46.54 -3.46 35.37
C TYR A 323 -47.36 -3.77 36.62
N ILE A 324 -47.00 -4.84 37.32
CA ILE A 324 -47.65 -5.27 38.56
C ILE A 324 -46.57 -5.57 39.60
N GLY A 325 -46.59 -4.85 40.72
CA GLY A 325 -45.67 -5.05 41.82
C GLY A 325 -44.19 -4.79 41.46
N THR A 326 -43.53 -5.78 40.87
CA THR A 326 -42.13 -5.74 40.42
C THR A 326 -41.90 -6.36 39.04
N GLU A 327 -42.96 -6.74 38.35
CA GLU A 327 -42.90 -7.49 37.09
C GLU A 327 -43.52 -6.69 35.95
N TYR A 328 -42.85 -6.70 34.80
CA TYR A 328 -43.44 -6.29 33.53
C TYR A 328 -43.98 -7.52 32.80
N LEU A 329 -45.18 -7.39 32.24
CA LEU A 329 -45.83 -8.41 31.44
C LEU A 329 -46.21 -7.80 30.09
N ARG A 330 -45.99 -8.54 28.99
CA ARG A 330 -46.36 -8.07 27.65
C ARG A 330 -47.54 -8.85 27.13
N VAL A 331 -48.49 -8.16 26.51
CA VAL A 331 -49.63 -8.80 25.87
C VAL A 331 -49.18 -9.47 24.58
N THR A 332 -49.26 -10.80 24.51
CA THR A 332 -48.85 -11.59 23.33
C THR A 332 -50.02 -12.03 22.47
N GLY A 333 -51.24 -12.02 23.01
CA GLY A 333 -52.43 -12.39 22.25
C GLY A 333 -53.73 -12.03 22.96
N ILE A 334 -54.76 -11.75 22.18
CA ILE A 334 -56.12 -11.51 22.66
C ILE A 334 -57.06 -12.37 21.82
N VAL A 335 -57.79 -13.28 22.46
CA VAL A 335 -58.78 -14.15 21.81
C VAL A 335 -60.09 -14.07 22.58
N SER A 336 -61.12 -13.49 21.96
CA SER A 336 -62.38 -13.21 22.65
C SER A 336 -62.12 -12.32 23.88
N ASN A 337 -62.37 -12.80 25.10
CA ASN A 337 -62.13 -12.07 26.35
C ASN A 337 -60.85 -12.52 27.07
N ASP A 338 -60.11 -13.48 26.51
CA ASP A 338 -58.89 -13.99 27.12
C ASP A 338 -57.69 -13.23 26.57
N VAL A 339 -56.92 -12.66 27.49
CA VAL A 339 -55.67 -11.93 27.22
C VAL A 339 -54.51 -12.79 27.70
N THR A 340 -53.58 -13.05 26.81
CA THR A 340 -52.37 -13.84 27.08
C THR A 340 -51.19 -12.91 27.24
N PHE A 341 -50.42 -13.15 28.29
CA PHE A 341 -49.23 -12.39 28.67
C PHE A 341 -48.00 -13.29 28.63
N GLU A 342 -46.90 -12.77 28.07
CA GLU A 342 -45.58 -13.23 28.50
C GLU A 342 -45.23 -12.57 29.83
N ARG A 343 -44.47 -13.30 30.64
CA ARG A 343 -44.09 -12.90 31.99
C ARG A 343 -42.61 -12.55 32.06
N GLY A 344 -42.25 -11.62 32.93
CA GLY A 344 -40.85 -11.24 33.12
C GLY A 344 -40.27 -10.42 31.96
N ALA A 345 -41.09 -9.67 31.23
CA ALA A 345 -40.62 -8.77 30.18
C ALA A 345 -39.64 -7.71 30.74
N GLY A 346 -38.79 -7.17 29.89
CA GLY A 346 -37.69 -6.27 30.23
C GLY A 346 -36.64 -6.89 31.15
N GLY A 347 -36.55 -8.22 31.20
CA GLY A 347 -35.70 -8.95 32.15
C GLY A 347 -36.19 -8.93 33.60
N SER A 348 -37.45 -8.55 33.84
CA SER A 348 -38.06 -8.69 35.16
C SER A 348 -38.29 -10.17 35.50
N SER A 349 -38.53 -10.47 36.77
CA SER A 349 -38.80 -11.85 37.21
C SER A 349 -40.29 -12.09 37.34
N ALA A 350 -40.75 -13.20 36.77
CA ALA A 350 -42.08 -13.76 37.01
C ALA A 350 -42.37 -13.83 38.53
N ALA A 351 -43.40 -13.12 39.01
CA ALA A 351 -43.73 -13.03 40.43
C ALA A 351 -45.15 -13.53 40.70
N THR A 352 -45.45 -14.00 41.91
CA THR A 352 -46.84 -14.23 42.32
C THR A 352 -47.43 -12.91 42.80
N HIS A 353 -48.57 -12.50 42.24
CA HIS A 353 -49.25 -11.28 42.64
C HIS A 353 -50.42 -11.60 43.58
N ALA A 354 -50.48 -10.93 44.72
CA ALA A 354 -51.60 -11.07 45.66
C ALA A 354 -52.81 -10.30 45.14
N ASP A 355 -54.02 -10.69 45.55
CA ASP A 355 -55.23 -9.97 45.18
C ASP A 355 -55.16 -8.49 45.61
N ALA A 356 -55.79 -7.61 44.81
CA ALA A 356 -55.86 -6.16 45.01
C ALA A 356 -54.51 -5.42 44.92
N GLN A 357 -53.56 -5.93 44.14
CA GLN A 357 -52.43 -5.11 43.67
C GLN A 357 -52.81 -4.37 42.39
N ASP A 358 -52.52 -3.06 42.36
CA ASP A 358 -52.77 -2.18 41.21
C ASP A 358 -52.02 -2.66 39.95
N ILE A 359 -52.67 -2.48 38.80
CA ILE A 359 -52.09 -2.74 37.48
C ILE A 359 -51.74 -1.39 36.83
N TYR A 360 -50.48 -1.20 36.48
CA TYR A 360 -50.00 0.02 35.81
C TYR A 360 -49.84 -0.20 34.30
N VAL A 361 -50.12 0.83 33.52
CA VAL A 361 -50.06 0.86 32.05
C VAL A 361 -49.21 2.04 31.56
N SER A 362 -48.97 2.07 30.24
CA SER A 362 -48.23 3.13 29.55
C SER A 362 -48.82 4.53 29.80
N ALA A 363 -47.97 5.54 29.95
CA ALA A 363 -48.43 6.93 30.05
C ALA A 363 -48.83 7.51 28.69
N GLY A 364 -48.20 7.02 27.62
CA GLY A 364 -48.58 7.22 26.25
C GLY A 364 -48.38 5.91 25.49
N THR A 365 -49.42 5.43 24.81
CA THR A 365 -49.33 4.16 24.10
C THR A 365 -48.30 4.26 22.96
N PRO A 366 -47.28 3.39 22.94
CA PRO A 366 -46.29 3.30 21.87
C PRO A 366 -46.91 3.05 20.51
N ALA A 367 -46.19 3.38 19.43
CA ALA A 367 -46.66 3.04 18.10
C ALA A 367 -46.78 1.50 17.95
N PRO A 368 -47.78 0.97 17.21
CA PRO A 368 -47.98 -0.48 17.10
C PRO A 368 -46.80 -1.27 16.50
N THR A 369 -45.87 -0.58 15.84
CA THR A 369 -44.65 -1.15 15.25
C THR A 369 -43.46 -1.11 16.21
N ASP A 370 -43.57 -0.35 17.29
CA ASP A 370 -42.48 -0.05 18.19
C ASP A 370 -42.53 -1.04 19.35
N ILE A 371 -41.35 -1.38 19.84
CA ILE A 371 -41.16 -2.40 20.85
C ILE A 371 -40.99 -1.68 22.18
N PRO A 372 -41.99 -1.73 23.07
CA PRO A 372 -41.92 -1.00 24.32
C PRO A 372 -40.83 -1.56 25.23
N VAL A 373 -40.08 -0.65 25.83
CA VAL A 373 -39.08 -0.87 26.87
C VAL A 373 -39.62 -0.21 28.14
N GLY A 374 -40.31 -1.02 28.94
CA GLY A 374 -41.06 -0.55 30.11
C GLY A 374 -40.16 -0.04 31.23
N VAL A 375 -40.38 1.20 31.64
CA VAL A 375 -39.64 1.81 32.77
C VAL A 375 -40.63 2.28 33.84
N GLN A 376 -40.51 1.70 35.02
CA GLN A 376 -41.17 2.14 36.23
C GLN A 376 -40.17 2.97 37.06
N GLY A 377 -40.49 4.24 37.31
CA GLY A 377 -39.67 5.13 38.11
C GLY A 377 -38.84 6.14 37.29
N THR A 378 -37.52 6.20 37.53
CA THR A 378 -36.65 7.27 36.99
C THR A 378 -35.88 6.83 35.75
N PHE A 379 -35.88 7.65 34.70
CA PHE A 379 -35.17 7.47 33.42
C PHE A 379 -33.63 7.63 33.48
N SER A 380 -33.00 7.11 34.53
CA SER A 380 -31.55 7.10 34.64
C SER A 380 -30.95 6.00 33.75
N ALA A 381 -29.71 6.21 33.26
CA ALA A 381 -28.99 5.20 32.48
C ALA A 381 -28.89 3.84 33.21
N ALA A 382 -28.72 3.88 34.54
CA ALA A 382 -28.63 2.68 35.38
C ALA A 382 -29.92 1.84 35.41
N VAL A 383 -31.07 2.42 35.06
CA VAL A 383 -32.36 1.73 34.99
C VAL A 383 -32.68 1.36 33.54
N VAL A 384 -32.61 2.34 32.64
CA VAL A 384 -33.05 2.16 31.25
C VAL A 384 -32.16 1.19 30.48
N THR A 385 -30.84 1.32 30.59
CA THR A 385 -29.91 0.56 29.74
C THR A 385 -29.92 -0.95 30.06
N PRO A 386 -30.01 -1.41 31.32
CA PRO A 386 -30.22 -2.82 31.60
C PRO A 386 -31.55 -3.37 31.07
N ILE A 387 -32.64 -2.62 31.21
CA ILE A 387 -33.97 -3.05 30.72
C ILE A 387 -33.97 -3.11 29.19
N LEU A 388 -33.43 -2.08 28.52
CA LEU A 388 -33.27 -2.06 27.07
C LEU A 388 -32.43 -3.26 26.57
N ALA A 389 -31.29 -3.55 27.21
CA ALA A 389 -30.47 -4.70 26.83
C ALA A 389 -31.23 -6.01 27.02
N ALA A 390 -32.00 -6.14 28.11
CA ALA A 390 -32.83 -7.32 28.33
C ALA A 390 -33.92 -7.44 27.28
N THR A 391 -34.62 -6.35 26.95
CA THR A 391 -35.63 -6.33 25.88
C THR A 391 -35.04 -6.70 24.53
N ILE A 392 -33.86 -6.20 24.16
CA ILE A 392 -33.17 -6.59 22.91
C ILE A 392 -32.87 -8.09 22.86
N ASN A 393 -32.59 -8.71 24.01
CA ASN A 393 -32.26 -10.14 24.11
C ASN A 393 -33.49 -11.04 24.35
N GLU A 394 -34.70 -10.48 24.36
CA GLU A 394 -35.92 -11.29 24.44
C GLU A 394 -36.07 -12.14 23.16
N ASP A 395 -36.65 -13.33 23.27
CA ASP A 395 -36.64 -14.30 22.17
C ASP A 395 -37.38 -13.79 20.92
N ALA A 396 -36.83 -14.09 19.73
CA ALA A 396 -37.32 -13.61 18.44
C ALA A 396 -38.75 -14.08 18.24
N GLY A 397 -39.68 -13.14 18.24
CA GLY A 397 -41.07 -13.38 17.88
C GLY A 397 -42.09 -13.07 18.96
N VAL A 398 -41.70 -12.88 20.23
CA VAL A 398 -42.67 -12.54 21.29
C VAL A 398 -42.87 -11.02 21.41
N ALA A 399 -41.81 -10.26 21.19
CA ALA A 399 -41.82 -8.80 21.15
C ALA A 399 -41.82 -8.19 19.72
N GLY A 400 -41.93 -9.03 18.67
CA GLY A 400 -41.88 -8.59 17.27
C GLY A 400 -40.48 -8.37 16.69
N GLN A 401 -39.43 -8.73 17.44
CA GLN A 401 -38.02 -8.55 17.08
C GLN A 401 -37.57 -9.54 16.01
N ALA A 402 -36.68 -9.08 15.13
CA ALA A 402 -35.90 -9.94 14.25
C ALA A 402 -34.52 -10.16 14.90
N ASN A 403 -34.37 -11.18 15.75
CA ASN A 403 -33.12 -11.50 16.47
C ASN A 403 -31.88 -11.45 15.56
N ALA A 404 -31.24 -10.30 15.54
CA ALA A 404 -30.09 -10.03 14.71
C ALA A 404 -28.87 -9.59 15.53
N VAL A 405 -29.03 -9.46 16.86
CA VAL A 405 -28.01 -8.94 17.77
C VAL A 405 -28.17 -9.46 19.21
N ASP A 406 -27.05 -9.55 19.91
CA ASP A 406 -26.92 -9.70 21.35
C ASP A 406 -26.51 -8.36 21.97
N ALA A 407 -27.20 -7.95 23.05
CA ALA A 407 -26.92 -6.73 23.81
C ALA A 407 -26.41 -7.02 25.23
N VAL A 408 -25.42 -6.26 25.68
CA VAL A 408 -24.89 -6.35 27.04
C VAL A 408 -24.81 -4.96 27.66
N SER A 409 -25.49 -4.78 28.80
CA SER A 409 -25.34 -3.58 29.63
C SER A 409 -24.06 -3.66 30.46
N LEU A 410 -23.25 -2.61 30.41
CA LEU A 410 -21.94 -2.49 31.05
C LEU A 410 -21.88 -1.21 31.87
N SER A 411 -20.83 -1.10 32.70
CA SER A 411 -20.52 0.14 33.45
C SER A 411 -21.72 0.70 34.24
N ALA A 412 -22.44 -0.18 34.94
CA ALA A 412 -23.66 0.17 35.69
C ALA A 412 -24.75 0.88 34.85
N GLY A 413 -24.89 0.51 33.58
CA GLY A 413 -25.88 1.06 32.66
C GLY A 413 -25.40 2.26 31.84
N ALA A 414 -24.17 2.75 32.05
CA ALA A 414 -23.67 3.88 31.26
C ALA A 414 -23.27 3.50 29.82
N VAL A 415 -23.05 2.21 29.55
CA VAL A 415 -22.59 1.70 28.25
C VAL A 415 -23.37 0.45 27.90
N MET A 416 -23.74 0.30 26.64
CA MET A 416 -24.25 -0.93 26.08
C MET A 416 -23.37 -1.35 24.91
N LEU A 417 -22.96 -2.62 24.91
CA LEU A 417 -22.30 -3.25 23.77
C LEU A 417 -23.35 -4.09 23.04
N ILE A 418 -23.44 -3.93 21.72
CA ILE A 418 -24.33 -4.68 20.86
C ILE A 418 -23.48 -5.40 19.83
N THR A 419 -23.72 -6.68 19.62
CA THR A 419 -22.95 -7.54 18.71
C THR A 419 -23.90 -8.27 17.79
N ALA A 420 -23.59 -8.36 16.50
CA ALA A 420 -24.37 -9.19 15.58
C ALA A 420 -24.35 -10.66 16.00
N ASP A 421 -25.45 -11.37 15.83
CA ASP A 421 -25.52 -12.81 16.10
C ASP A 421 -24.81 -13.62 15.01
N ALA A 422 -24.88 -13.13 13.77
CA ALA A 422 -24.36 -13.83 12.61
C ALA A 422 -22.90 -13.44 12.30
N VAL A 423 -22.04 -14.45 12.24
CA VAL A 423 -20.69 -14.36 11.70
C VAL A 423 -20.75 -13.83 10.26
N GLY A 424 -20.09 -12.70 10.01
CA GLY A 424 -20.04 -12.09 8.69
C GLY A 424 -21.05 -10.97 8.42
N ALA A 425 -21.89 -10.59 9.38
CA ALA A 425 -22.71 -9.38 9.28
C ALA A 425 -21.84 -8.14 9.07
N VAL A 426 -21.94 -7.48 7.92
CA VAL A 426 -20.97 -6.45 7.51
C VAL A 426 -21.25 -5.08 8.15
N VAL A 427 -22.51 -4.80 8.53
CA VAL A 427 -22.94 -3.53 9.12
C VAL A 427 -24.09 -3.79 10.11
N LEU A 428 -23.99 -3.21 11.30
CA LEU A 428 -25.14 -2.99 12.19
C LEU A 428 -25.68 -1.59 11.90
N ALA A 429 -26.90 -1.50 11.38
CA ALA A 429 -27.57 -0.21 11.18
C ALA A 429 -28.18 0.21 12.52
N THR A 430 -27.64 1.26 13.13
CA THR A 430 -28.08 1.69 14.46
C THR A 430 -28.30 3.20 14.50
N THR A 431 -29.40 3.62 15.11
CA THR A 431 -29.72 5.03 15.42
C THR A 431 -30.39 5.11 16.78
N GLU A 432 -30.41 6.30 17.37
CA GLU A 432 -31.02 6.59 18.66
C GLU A 432 -31.56 8.02 18.67
N THR A 433 -32.59 8.25 19.48
CA THR A 433 -33.12 9.59 19.76
C THR A 433 -32.97 9.97 21.23
N HIS A 434 -32.16 9.20 21.97
CA HIS A 434 -31.80 9.49 23.36
C HIS A 434 -31.21 10.90 23.46
N GLY A 435 -31.87 11.79 24.21
CA GLY A 435 -31.42 13.19 24.35
C GLY A 435 -30.02 13.32 24.97
N ASN A 436 -29.55 12.27 25.66
CA ASN A 436 -28.28 12.18 26.36
C ASN A 436 -27.58 10.82 26.11
N GLY A 437 -27.85 10.18 24.97
CA GLY A 437 -27.18 8.97 24.51
C GLY A 437 -26.49 9.20 23.16
N ALA A 438 -25.39 8.50 22.90
CA ALA A 438 -24.68 8.57 21.63
C ALA A 438 -24.07 7.21 21.25
N TRP A 439 -24.26 6.77 20.01
CA TRP A 439 -23.45 5.70 19.41
C TRP A 439 -22.01 6.17 19.23
N ASP A 440 -21.08 5.38 19.76
CA ASP A 440 -19.64 5.62 19.63
C ASP A 440 -19.17 5.16 18.25
N THR A 441 -19.33 6.03 17.25
CA THR A 441 -18.97 5.76 15.84
C THR A 441 -17.50 5.43 15.63
N THR A 442 -16.62 5.78 16.58
CA THR A 442 -15.19 5.43 16.54
C THR A 442 -14.94 4.03 17.06
N ALA A 443 -15.78 3.53 17.98
CA ALA A 443 -15.70 2.19 18.55
C ALA A 443 -16.51 1.13 17.77
N MET A 444 -17.41 1.53 16.86
CA MET A 444 -18.17 0.59 16.02
C MET A 444 -17.23 -0.22 15.12
N ARG A 445 -17.37 -1.54 15.15
CA ARG A 445 -16.66 -2.44 14.23
C ARG A 445 -17.63 -2.98 13.18
N ARG A 446 -17.21 -2.91 11.93
CA ARG A 446 -17.86 -3.63 10.83
C ARG A 446 -17.46 -5.10 10.91
N GLY A 447 -18.42 -6.00 10.79
CA GLY A 447 -18.08 -7.42 10.69
C GLY A 447 -17.42 -7.71 9.35
N ALA A 448 -16.70 -8.82 9.33
CA ALA A 448 -16.00 -9.32 8.17
C ALA A 448 -16.65 -10.62 7.75
N VAL A 449 -17.09 -10.72 6.49
CA VAL A 449 -17.53 -11.99 5.90
C VAL A 449 -16.47 -13.02 6.20
N ALA A 450 -16.85 -14.12 6.88
CA ALA A 450 -15.95 -15.23 7.05
C ALA A 450 -15.53 -15.72 5.67
N ALA A 451 -14.22 -15.81 5.41
CA ALA A 451 -13.75 -16.74 4.40
C ALA A 451 -14.22 -18.10 4.89
N VAL A 452 -15.16 -18.72 4.17
CA VAL A 452 -15.69 -20.02 4.55
C VAL A 452 -14.51 -20.99 4.52
N ARG A 453 -14.05 -21.43 5.70
CA ARG A 453 -13.04 -22.49 5.82
C ARG A 453 -13.81 -23.81 5.89
N SER A 454 -14.29 -24.31 4.76
CA SER A 454 -15.00 -25.58 4.70
C SER A 454 -14.05 -26.73 5.04
N VAL A 455 -14.50 -27.65 5.89
CA VAL A 455 -13.80 -28.91 6.16
C VAL A 455 -14.67 -30.05 5.64
N TYR A 456 -14.18 -30.76 4.61
CA TYR A 456 -14.86 -31.92 4.05
C TYR A 456 -14.13 -33.20 4.45
N ARG A 457 -14.87 -34.14 5.06
CA ARG A 457 -14.34 -35.46 5.42
C ARG A 457 -15.07 -36.53 4.63
N THR A 458 -14.31 -37.37 3.95
CA THR A 458 -14.82 -38.56 3.27
C THR A 458 -13.97 -39.79 3.58
N ALA A 459 -14.57 -40.96 3.47
CA ALA A 459 -13.88 -42.23 3.64
C ALA A 459 -14.20 -43.14 2.45
N VAL A 460 -13.16 -43.74 1.87
CA VAL A 460 -13.25 -44.61 0.70
C VAL A 460 -12.50 -45.91 0.98
N VAL A 461 -13.03 -47.03 0.45
CA VAL A 461 -12.36 -48.32 0.45
C VAL A 461 -11.95 -48.59 -1.00
N PRO A 462 -10.64 -48.76 -1.29
CA PRO A 462 -10.17 -48.98 -2.64
C PRO A 462 -10.75 -50.25 -3.27
N ASP A 463 -11.16 -50.18 -4.53
CA ASP A 463 -11.55 -51.37 -5.30
C ASP A 463 -10.36 -52.12 -5.92
N SER A 464 -10.63 -53.23 -6.62
CA SER A 464 -9.57 -54.05 -7.22
C SER A 464 -8.77 -53.33 -8.30
N GLU A 465 -9.41 -52.44 -9.05
CA GLU A 465 -8.83 -51.67 -10.14
C GLU A 465 -7.93 -50.56 -9.58
N GLU A 466 -8.38 -49.83 -8.57
CA GLU A 466 -7.62 -48.77 -7.88
C GLU A 466 -6.38 -49.32 -7.16
N VAL A 467 -6.52 -50.48 -6.51
CA VAL A 467 -5.39 -51.17 -5.87
C VAL A 467 -4.37 -51.62 -6.90
N THR A 468 -4.81 -52.08 -8.07
CA THR A 468 -3.90 -52.50 -9.16
C THR A 468 -3.22 -51.29 -9.80
N ALA A 469 -3.93 -50.18 -9.95
CA ALA A 469 -3.42 -48.92 -10.49
C ALA A 469 -2.49 -48.17 -9.53
N ASN A 470 -2.49 -48.50 -8.23
CA ASN A 470 -1.81 -47.75 -7.17
C ASN A 470 -2.25 -46.28 -7.09
N GLU A 471 -3.48 -45.99 -7.51
CA GLU A 471 -4.00 -44.63 -7.61
C GLU A 471 -5.49 -44.62 -7.28
N ILE A 472 -5.92 -43.64 -6.48
CA ILE A 472 -7.32 -43.39 -6.17
C ILE A 472 -7.64 -41.90 -6.31
N MET A 473 -8.78 -41.60 -6.92
CA MET A 473 -9.26 -40.23 -7.13
C MET A 473 -10.52 -39.99 -6.30
N ILE A 474 -10.49 -39.01 -5.41
CA ILE A 474 -11.58 -38.73 -4.48
C ILE A 474 -12.14 -37.33 -4.79
N PRO A 475 -13.39 -37.23 -5.28
CA PRO A 475 -14.00 -35.94 -5.60
C PRO A 475 -14.27 -35.12 -4.33
N LEU A 476 -14.12 -33.81 -4.45
CA LEU A 476 -14.29 -32.84 -3.38
C LEU A 476 -15.34 -31.79 -3.78
N PRO A 477 -16.11 -31.27 -2.82
CA PRO A 477 -17.15 -30.28 -3.09
C PRO A 477 -16.63 -28.85 -3.33
N PHE A 478 -15.33 -28.61 -3.12
CA PHE A 478 -14.64 -27.32 -3.28
C PHE A 478 -13.17 -27.53 -3.66
N ASP A 479 -12.50 -26.47 -4.12
CA ASP A 479 -11.05 -26.45 -4.41
C ASP A 479 -10.25 -26.38 -3.10
N PRO A 480 -9.59 -27.47 -2.64
CA PRO A 480 -8.97 -27.45 -1.32
C PRO A 480 -7.60 -26.75 -1.35
N VAL A 481 -7.23 -26.07 -0.27
CA VAL A 481 -5.87 -25.53 -0.05
C VAL A 481 -4.96 -26.53 0.68
N ALA A 482 -5.54 -27.48 1.41
CA ALA A 482 -4.81 -28.53 2.11
C ALA A 482 -5.63 -29.82 2.22
N VAL A 483 -4.93 -30.96 2.22
CA VAL A 483 -5.54 -32.28 2.40
C VAL A 483 -4.72 -33.11 3.37
N VAL A 484 -5.39 -33.74 4.32
CA VAL A 484 -4.81 -34.72 5.26
C VAL A 484 -5.38 -36.10 4.94
N VAL A 485 -4.49 -37.09 4.86
CA VAL A 485 -4.83 -38.47 4.52
C VAL A 485 -4.52 -39.36 5.73
N GLN A 486 -5.48 -40.21 6.08
CA GLN A 486 -5.29 -41.25 7.09
C GLN A 486 -5.73 -42.59 6.51
N ILE A 487 -4.87 -43.60 6.62
CA ILE A 487 -5.16 -44.96 6.18
C ILE A 487 -5.33 -45.86 7.39
N LYS A 488 -6.34 -46.71 7.38
CA LYS A 488 -6.64 -47.64 8.47
C LYS A 488 -6.98 -49.02 7.92
N VAL A 489 -6.42 -50.07 8.49
CA VAL A 489 -6.85 -51.45 8.19
C VAL A 489 -8.27 -51.63 8.70
N THR A 490 -9.22 -51.95 7.80
CA THR A 490 -10.65 -51.95 8.14
C THR A 490 -11.00 -52.97 9.23
N SER A 491 -10.35 -54.14 9.20
CA SER A 491 -10.64 -55.25 10.11
C SER A 491 -10.02 -55.12 11.50
N THR A 492 -8.84 -54.51 11.62
CA THR A 492 -8.08 -54.41 12.88
C THR A 492 -8.11 -53.01 13.49
N GLY A 493 -8.43 -52.01 12.67
CA GLY A 493 -8.44 -50.62 13.06
C GLY A 493 -7.04 -50.00 13.26
N VAL A 494 -5.98 -50.66 12.82
CA VAL A 494 -4.61 -50.15 12.92
C VAL A 494 -4.37 -49.07 11.85
N ASN A 495 -3.78 -47.94 12.25
CA ASN A 495 -3.39 -46.88 11.31
C ASN A 495 -2.14 -47.28 10.52
N LYS A 496 -2.16 -47.05 9.21
CA LYS A 496 -0.98 -47.11 8.35
C LYS A 496 -0.45 -45.69 8.10
N LEU A 497 0.87 -45.55 7.98
CA LEU A 497 1.49 -44.29 7.59
C LEU A 497 1.28 -44.07 6.09
N TRP A 498 0.80 -42.89 5.70
CA TRP A 498 0.78 -42.48 4.30
C TRP A 498 2.14 -41.89 3.92
N VAL A 499 2.78 -42.44 2.89
CA VAL A 499 4.07 -41.95 2.36
C VAL A 499 4.04 -41.74 0.84
N GLY A 500 2.87 -41.89 0.21
CA GLY A 500 2.67 -41.61 -1.20
C GLY A 500 2.36 -40.13 -1.46
N ASP A 501 2.15 -39.80 -2.72
CA ASP A 501 1.87 -38.44 -3.17
C ASP A 501 0.39 -38.09 -3.04
N THR A 502 0.11 -36.94 -2.43
CA THR A 502 -1.24 -36.34 -2.37
C THR A 502 -1.28 -35.16 -3.32
N ILE A 503 -2.02 -35.29 -4.43
CA ILE A 503 -2.11 -34.27 -5.47
C ILE A 503 -3.49 -33.65 -5.44
N ILE A 504 -3.55 -32.33 -5.26
CA ILE A 504 -4.80 -31.56 -5.32
C ILE A 504 -5.02 -31.09 -6.75
N THR A 505 -6.20 -31.38 -7.29
CA THR A 505 -6.65 -30.86 -8.59
C THR A 505 -7.87 -29.97 -8.40
N ALA A 506 -7.73 -28.70 -8.79
CA ALA A 506 -8.84 -27.75 -8.79
C ALA A 506 -9.91 -28.12 -9.83
N ALA A 507 -11.15 -27.69 -9.60
CA ALA A 507 -12.27 -27.91 -10.47
C ALA A 507 -12.04 -27.27 -11.85
N SER A 508 -12.34 -28.01 -12.91
CA SER A 508 -12.33 -27.52 -14.28
C SER A 508 -13.54 -28.06 -15.01
N SER A 509 -14.53 -27.21 -15.28
CA SER A 509 -15.81 -27.62 -15.88
C SER A 509 -15.59 -28.53 -17.11
N PRO A 510 -16.19 -29.74 -17.14
CA PRO A 510 -17.27 -30.24 -16.28
C PRO A 510 -16.82 -31.06 -15.04
N VAL A 511 -15.52 -31.14 -14.74
CA VAL A 511 -14.94 -31.98 -13.69
C VAL A 511 -14.88 -31.22 -12.34
N PRO A 512 -15.39 -31.77 -11.23
CA PRO A 512 -15.26 -31.16 -9.91
C PRO A 512 -13.81 -31.21 -9.41
N ALA A 513 -13.51 -30.49 -8.33
CA ALA A 513 -12.23 -30.65 -7.65
C ALA A 513 -12.08 -32.10 -7.15
N TYR A 514 -10.85 -32.60 -7.10
CA TYR A 514 -10.57 -33.92 -6.54
C TYR A 514 -9.16 -33.98 -5.98
N VAL A 515 -8.93 -34.93 -5.09
CA VAL A 515 -7.58 -35.32 -4.66
C VAL A 515 -7.22 -36.66 -5.28
N THR A 516 -6.04 -36.72 -5.88
CA THR A 516 -5.41 -37.98 -6.30
C THR A 516 -4.45 -38.43 -5.21
N LEU A 517 -4.64 -39.64 -4.71
CA LEU A 517 -3.68 -40.31 -3.84
C LEU A 517 -2.92 -41.34 -4.68
N ASN A 518 -1.68 -41.03 -4.99
CA ASN A 518 -0.79 -41.93 -5.71
C ASN A 518 0.11 -42.65 -4.72
N ASN A 519 -0.02 -43.97 -4.69
CA ASN A 519 0.70 -44.85 -3.78
C ASN A 519 2.21 -44.95 -4.12
N ASP A 520 2.65 -44.41 -5.27
CA ASP A 520 4.04 -44.42 -5.81
C ASP A 520 4.75 -45.79 -5.71
N GLY A 521 3.96 -46.87 -5.81
CA GLY A 521 4.43 -48.26 -5.65
C GLY A 521 4.82 -48.66 -4.21
N ALA A 522 4.70 -47.77 -3.23
CA ALA A 522 4.81 -48.10 -1.82
C ALA A 522 3.51 -48.81 -1.38
N THR A 523 3.59 -49.92 -0.63
CA THR A 523 2.41 -50.77 -0.35
C THR A 523 1.49 -50.17 0.74
N ASN A 524 1.12 -48.89 0.66
CA ASN A 524 0.47 -48.18 1.76
C ASN A 524 -1.03 -48.44 1.89
N PHE A 525 -1.74 -48.69 0.78
CA PHE A 525 -3.13 -49.14 0.82
C PHE A 525 -3.39 -50.41 0.00
N ASP A 526 -4.36 -51.20 0.45
CA ASP A 526 -4.93 -52.35 -0.23
C ASP A 526 -6.47 -52.31 -0.14
N GLY A 527 -7.16 -53.24 -0.81
CA GLY A 527 -8.63 -53.27 -0.85
C GLY A 527 -9.30 -53.64 0.49
N SER A 528 -8.52 -53.91 1.54
CA SER A 528 -9.02 -54.12 2.89
C SER A 528 -8.81 -52.90 3.80
N ASP A 529 -8.24 -51.81 3.29
CA ASP A 529 -8.06 -50.56 4.03
C ASP A 529 -9.21 -49.57 3.80
N THR A 530 -9.45 -48.73 4.80
CA THR A 530 -10.28 -47.54 4.70
C THR A 530 -9.37 -46.31 4.68
N ILE A 531 -9.47 -45.52 3.61
CA ILE A 531 -8.76 -44.25 3.46
C ILE A 531 -9.71 -43.12 3.86
N THR A 532 -9.33 -42.34 4.85
CA THR A 532 -10.03 -41.11 5.25
C THR A 532 -9.27 -39.91 4.71
N VAL A 533 -9.98 -39.05 3.98
CA VAL A 533 -9.49 -37.77 3.49
C VAL A 533 -10.21 -36.65 4.23
N ILE A 534 -9.43 -35.69 4.73
CA ILE A 534 -9.92 -34.44 5.29
C ILE A 534 -9.36 -33.30 4.42
N ALA A 535 -10.25 -32.61 3.70
CA ALA A 535 -9.91 -31.48 2.85
C ALA A 535 -10.31 -30.16 3.53
N PHE A 536 -9.48 -29.14 3.35
CA PHE A 536 -9.67 -27.79 3.88
C PHE A 536 -9.73 -26.79 2.73
N GLU A 537 -10.71 -25.90 2.74
CA GLU A 537 -10.85 -24.74 1.84
C GLU A 537 -10.00 -23.55 2.30
#